data_AF-A0A4R6QEK1-F1
#
_entry.id   AF-A0A4R6QEK1-F1
#
_cell.length_a   1.000
_cell.length_b   1.000
_cell.length_c   1.000
_cell.angle_alpha   90.00
_cell.angle_beta   90.00
_cell.angle_gamma   90.00
#
_symmetry.space_group_name_H-M   'P 1'
#
loop_
_entity.id
_entity.type
_entity.pdbx_description
1 polymer ?
#
loop_
_entity_poly.entity_id
_entity_poly.type
_entity_poly.pdbx_seq_one_letter_code
_entity_poly.pdbx_strand_id
1 'polypeptide(L)'
;MTNQQLNVGAILTNYIEAKRIRRAALARKMGILLQSLLSYQKKASLQTDKLWELSHALEHNFFADIANQLPTKYTTTINAQAESQQKIADLELEIEKLKIEKEVLMDIVKAKL
;
A
#
# COMPACT_ATOMS: atom_id res chain seq x y z
N MET A 1 -1.67 11.53 25.66
CA MET A 1 -2.69 11.08 24.68
C MET A 1 -2.25 11.57 23.31
N THR A 2 -2.09 10.69 22.33
CA THR A 2 -1.68 11.10 20.98
C THR A 2 -2.77 11.98 20.37
N ASN A 3 -2.45 13.25 20.11
CA ASN A 3 -3.40 14.27 19.66
C ASN A 3 -3.71 14.17 18.15
N GLN A 4 -3.42 13.02 17.54
CA GLN A 4 -3.62 12.79 16.11
C GLN A 4 -4.98 12.12 15.91
N GLN A 5 -5.95 12.91 15.47
CA GLN A 5 -7.27 12.42 15.12
C GLN A 5 -7.25 11.84 13.70
N LEU A 6 -7.70 10.60 13.54
CA LEU A 6 -7.86 9.98 12.23
C LEU A 6 -8.83 10.80 11.37
N ASN A 7 -8.38 11.18 10.17
CA ASN A 7 -9.20 11.91 9.21
C ASN A 7 -9.18 11.19 7.85
N VAL A 8 -10.20 10.36 7.61
CA VAL A 8 -10.33 9.55 6.38
C VAL A 8 -10.59 10.44 5.16
N GLY A 9 -11.37 11.52 5.29
CA GLY A 9 -11.64 12.45 4.19
C GLY A 9 -10.37 13.14 3.67
N ALA A 10 -9.44 13.48 4.57
CA ALA A 10 -8.13 14.03 4.19
C ALA A 10 -7.28 13.00 3.43
N ILE A 11 -7.24 11.74 3.89
CA ILE A 11 -6.52 10.65 3.20
C ILE A 11 -7.07 10.46 1.78
N LEU A 12 -8.40 10.39 1.64
CA LEU A 12 -9.07 10.26 0.34
C LEU A 12 -8.75 11.44 -0.58
N THR A 13 -8.79 12.66 -0.04
CA THR A 13 -8.52 13.88 -0.82
C THR A 13 -7.09 13.93 -1.31
N ASN A 14 -6.13 13.66 -0.43
CA ASN A 14 -4.71 13.63 -0.78
C ASN A 14 -4.43 12.63 -1.90
N TYR A 15 -5.02 11.43 -1.82
CA TYR A 15 -4.86 10.41 -2.85
C TYR A 15 -5.48 10.82 -4.19
N ILE A 16 -6.74 11.30 -4.17
CA ILE A 16 -7.46 11.74 -5.37
C ILE A 16 -6.73 12.88 -6.09
N GLU A 17 -6.16 13.81 -5.33
CA GLU A 17 -5.44 14.96 -5.88
C GLU A 17 -4.05 14.57 -6.40
N ALA A 18 -3.30 13.76 -5.64
CA ALA A 18 -1.99 13.28 -6.07
C ALA A 18 -2.05 12.49 -7.39
N LYS A 19 -3.09 11.66 -7.56
CA LYS A 19 -3.31 10.87 -8.78
C LYS A 19 -4.14 11.61 -9.84
N ARG A 20 -4.51 12.88 -9.60
CA ARG A 20 -5.33 13.72 -10.50
C ARG A 20 -6.60 13.01 -10.97
N ILE A 21 -7.23 12.26 -10.07
CA ILE A 21 -8.43 11.48 -10.39
C ILE A 21 -9.60 12.44 -10.60
N ARG A 22 -10.28 12.29 -11.76
CA ARG A 22 -11.48 13.07 -12.07
C ARG A 22 -12.64 12.58 -11.21
N ARG A 23 -13.02 13.37 -10.20
CA ARG A 23 -14.10 13.08 -9.24
C ARG A 23 -15.43 12.66 -9.91
N ALA A 24 -15.82 13.34 -10.99
CA ALA A 24 -17.03 12.98 -11.75
C ALA A 24 -16.92 11.64 -12.50
N ALA A 25 -15.72 11.23 -12.91
CA ALA A 25 -15.51 9.90 -13.49
C ALA A 25 -15.54 8.82 -12.41
N LEU A 26 -14.92 9.08 -11.25
CA LEU A 26 -14.94 8.18 -10.10
C LEU A 26 -16.37 7.93 -9.58
N ALA A 27 -17.14 9.00 -9.39
CA ALA A 27 -18.54 8.89 -8.95
C ALA A 27 -19.38 8.03 -9.90
N ARG A 28 -19.19 8.21 -11.23
CA ARG A 28 -19.84 7.37 -12.26
C ARG A 28 -19.38 5.91 -12.20
N LYS A 29 -18.07 5.64 -12.06
CA LYS A 29 -17.53 4.28 -11.91
C LYS A 29 -18.13 3.56 -10.70
N MET A 30 -18.37 4.30 -9.62
CA MET A 30 -18.94 3.77 -8.39
C MET A 30 -20.48 3.74 -8.36
N GLY A 31 -21.16 4.31 -9.37
CA GLY A 31 -22.63 4.41 -9.36
C GLY A 31 -23.19 5.34 -8.26
N ILE A 32 -22.40 6.30 -7.77
CA ILE A 32 -22.83 7.26 -6.74
C ILE A 32 -22.95 8.68 -7.30
N LEU A 33 -23.68 9.52 -6.58
CA LEU A 33 -23.76 10.95 -6.88
C LEU A 33 -22.41 11.62 -6.59
N LEU A 34 -22.01 12.57 -7.45
CA LEU A 34 -20.79 13.37 -7.23
C LEU A 34 -20.81 14.08 -5.86
N GLN A 35 -21.98 14.58 -5.44
CA GLN A 35 -22.14 15.23 -4.14
C GLN A 35 -21.85 14.29 -2.97
N SER A 36 -22.21 13.01 -3.09
CA SER A 36 -21.89 11.99 -2.08
C SER A 36 -20.37 11.80 -1.97
N LEU A 37 -19.68 11.67 -3.11
CA LEU A 37 -18.22 11.58 -3.14
C LEU A 37 -17.55 12.80 -2.51
N LEU A 38 -18.01 14.02 -2.85
CA LEU A 38 -17.49 15.26 -2.26
C LEU A 38 -17.77 15.35 -0.75
N SER A 39 -18.89 14.80 -0.28
CA SER A 39 -19.20 14.71 1.14
C SER A 39 -18.22 13.80 1.87
N TYR A 40 -17.87 12.65 1.27
CA TYR A 40 -16.90 11.71 1.86
C TYR A 40 -15.53 12.35 2.07
N GLN A 41 -15.09 13.17 1.11
CA GLN A 41 -13.82 13.91 1.19
C GLN A 41 -13.76 14.94 2.32
N LYS A 42 -14.91 15.45 2.79
CA LYS A 42 -14.98 16.49 3.83
C LYS A 42 -15.14 15.93 5.24
N LYS A 43 -15.57 14.67 5.38
CA LYS A 43 -15.86 14.05 6.68
C LYS A 43 -14.61 13.39 7.25
N ALA A 44 -14.37 13.56 8.55
CA ALA A 44 -13.27 12.90 9.24
C ALA A 44 -13.47 11.36 9.31
N SER A 45 -14.73 10.91 9.37
CA SER A 45 -15.10 9.50 9.36
C SER A 45 -15.87 9.13 8.10
N LEU A 46 -15.72 7.87 7.69
CA LEU A 46 -16.47 7.25 6.61
C LEU A 46 -16.92 5.86 7.06
N GLN A 47 -18.07 5.41 6.57
CA GLN A 47 -18.49 4.02 6.77
C GLN A 47 -17.46 3.08 6.14
N THR A 48 -17.10 2.02 6.87
CA THR A 48 -16.09 1.04 6.44
C THR A 48 -16.42 0.44 5.07
N ASP A 49 -17.69 0.09 4.82
CA ASP A 49 -18.13 -0.47 3.54
C ASP A 49 -17.88 0.50 2.38
N LYS A 50 -18.06 1.81 2.60
CA LYS A 50 -17.78 2.84 1.58
C LYS A 50 -16.30 3.05 1.35
N LEU A 51 -15.49 2.94 2.39
CA LEU A 51 -14.04 2.95 2.25
C LEU A 51 -13.55 1.70 1.49
N TRP A 52 -14.16 0.55 1.74
CA TRP A 52 -13.90 -0.71 1.03
C TRP A 52 -14.25 -0.61 -0.46
N GLU A 53 -15.44 -0.12 -0.80
CA GLU A 53 -15.85 0.15 -2.18
C GLU A 53 -14.88 1.11 -2.88
N LEU A 54 -14.46 2.19 -2.21
CA LEU A 54 -13.47 3.14 -2.74
C LEU A 54 -12.13 2.48 -2.99
N SER A 55 -11.69 1.61 -2.08
CA SER A 55 -10.45 0.85 -2.23
C SER A 55 -10.47 -0.02 -3.48
N HIS A 56 -11.58 -0.69 -3.76
CA HIS A 56 -11.73 -1.51 -4.96
C HIS A 56 -11.86 -0.65 -6.22
N ALA A 57 -12.63 0.45 -6.15
CA ALA A 57 -12.84 1.33 -7.30
C ALA A 57 -11.56 2.04 -7.76
N LEU A 58 -10.65 2.32 -6.82
CA LEU A 58 -9.38 3.00 -7.07
C LEU A 58 -8.16 2.06 -7.08
N GLU A 59 -8.37 0.76 -6.85
CA GLU A 59 -7.31 -0.24 -6.73
C GLU A 59 -6.22 0.19 -5.73
N HIS A 60 -6.66 0.80 -4.62
CA HIS A 60 -5.79 1.39 -3.62
C HIS A 60 -6.23 1.01 -2.21
N ASN A 61 -5.29 0.56 -1.38
CA ASN A 61 -5.60 0.08 -0.03
C ASN A 61 -5.59 1.25 0.99
N PHE A 62 -6.73 1.92 1.14
CA PHE A 62 -6.87 3.00 2.12
C PHE A 62 -6.78 2.50 3.57
N PHE A 63 -7.06 1.22 3.83
CA PHE A 63 -6.89 0.64 5.16
C PHE A 63 -5.41 0.55 5.54
N ALA A 64 -4.53 0.25 4.58
CA ALA A 64 -3.09 0.28 4.80
C ALA A 64 -2.60 1.70 5.11
N ASP A 65 -3.11 2.73 4.41
CA ASP A 65 -2.77 4.12 4.72
C ASP A 65 -3.17 4.51 6.15
N ILE A 66 -4.33 4.03 6.63
CA ILE A 66 -4.78 4.25 8.00
C ILE A 66 -3.90 3.46 8.98
N ALA A 67 -3.59 2.19 8.68
CA ALA A 67 -2.75 1.34 9.51
C ALA A 67 -1.33 1.92 9.67
N ASN A 68 -0.78 2.53 8.61
CA ASN A 68 0.54 3.16 8.63
C ASN A 68 0.63 4.38 9.55
N GLN A 69 -0.50 4.96 9.98
CA GLN A 69 -0.52 6.02 10.99
C GLN A 69 -0.42 5.47 12.42
N LEU A 70 -0.60 4.16 12.60
CA LEU A 70 -0.45 3.52 13.88
C LEU A 70 1.05 3.31 14.20
N PRO A 71 1.43 3.35 15.49
CA PRO A 71 2.77 2.97 15.91
C PRO A 71 3.17 1.58 15.43
N THR A 72 4.40 1.43 14.93
CA THR A 72 4.96 0.17 14.43
C THR A 72 5.03 -0.95 15.46
N LYS A 73 4.96 -0.62 16.76
CA LYS A 73 4.90 -1.58 17.86
C LYS A 73 3.56 -2.30 18.00
N TYR A 74 2.52 -1.86 17.29
CA TYR A 74 1.21 -2.50 17.35
C TYR A 74 1.19 -3.77 16.52
N THR A 75 0.59 -4.82 17.07
CA THR A 75 0.52 -6.13 16.41
C THR A 75 -0.69 -6.18 15.46
N THR A 76 -0.64 -7.10 14.51
CA THR A 76 -1.73 -7.37 13.56
C THR A 76 -1.98 -8.87 13.52
N THR A 77 -3.25 -9.27 13.47
CA THR A 77 -3.66 -10.67 13.42
C THR A 77 -3.56 -11.25 12.01
N ILE A 78 -3.65 -10.41 10.98
CA ILE A 78 -3.63 -10.81 9.56
C ILE A 78 -2.31 -10.33 8.94
N ASN A 79 -1.32 -11.22 8.80
CA ASN A 79 -0.06 -10.86 8.15
C ASN A 79 -0.21 -10.83 6.63
N ALA A 80 -0.74 -9.73 6.08
CA ALA A 80 -0.86 -9.51 4.65
C ALA A 80 0.50 -9.47 3.92
N GLN A 81 1.61 -9.37 4.66
CA GLN A 81 2.96 -9.36 4.14
C GLN A 81 3.60 -10.75 4.15
N ALA A 82 2.94 -11.80 4.65
CA ALA A 82 3.53 -13.13 4.76
C ALA A 82 4.08 -13.65 3.41
N GLU A 83 3.30 -13.50 2.32
CA GLU A 83 3.75 -13.92 0.98
C GLU A 83 4.88 -13.03 0.44
N SER A 84 4.81 -11.72 0.66
CA SER A 84 5.85 -10.79 0.23
C SER A 84 7.15 -10.96 1.02
N GLN A 85 7.07 -11.25 2.32
CA GLN A 85 8.20 -11.56 3.19
C GLN A 85 8.85 -12.88 2.79
N GLN A 86 8.03 -13.88 2.42
CA GLN A 86 8.55 -15.13 1.88
C GLN A 86 9.31 -14.89 0.56
N LYS A 87 8.73 -14.12 -0.38
CA LYS A 87 9.43 -13.76 -1.64
C LYS A 87 10.72 -12.97 -1.41
N ILE A 88 10.74 -12.07 -0.43
CA ILE A 88 11.96 -11.33 -0.08
C ILE A 88 13.03 -12.29 0.44
N ALA A 89 12.66 -13.21 1.34
CA ALA A 89 13.59 -14.21 1.86
C ALA A 89 14.12 -15.14 0.74
N ASP A 90 13.25 -15.56 -0.17
CA ASP A 90 13.64 -16.42 -1.31
C ASP A 90 14.60 -15.67 -2.25
N LEU A 91 14.34 -14.39 -2.55
CA LEU A 91 15.21 -13.55 -3.38
C LEU A 91 16.56 -13.25 -2.71
N GLU A 92 16.58 -13.07 -1.40
CA GLU A 92 17.82 -12.88 -0.63
C GLU A 92 18.72 -14.12 -0.70
N LEU A 93 18.14 -15.31 -0.57
CA LEU A 93 18.86 -16.58 -0.75
C LEU A 93 19.40 -16.75 -2.16
N GLU A 94 18.65 -16.33 -3.18
CA GLU A 94 19.10 -16.41 -4.57
C GLU A 94 20.27 -15.45 -4.85
N ILE A 95 20.22 -14.23 -4.31
CA ILE A 95 21.35 -13.28 -4.37
C ILE A 95 22.60 -13.85 -3.70
N GLU A 96 22.46 -14.55 -2.56
CA GLU A 96 23.59 -15.18 -1.89
C GLU A 96 24.22 -16.29 -2.74
N LYS A 97 23.40 -17.18 -3.32
CA LYS A 97 23.90 -18.22 -4.23
C LYS A 97 24.62 -17.65 -5.45
N LEU A 98 24.02 -16.64 -6.10
CA LEU A 98 24.62 -16.00 -7.26
C LEU A 98 25.95 -15.31 -6.93
N LYS A 99 26.10 -14.75 -5.72
CA LYS A 99 27.38 -14.18 -5.26
C LYS A 99 28.45 -15.25 -5.11
N ILE A 100 28.11 -16.40 -4.52
CA ILE A 100 29.03 -17.53 -4.35
C ILE A 100 29.44 -18.08 -5.73
N GLU A 101 28.49 -18.30 -6.64
CA GLU A 101 28.78 -18.79 -8.00
C GLU A 101 29.70 -17.82 -8.75
N LYS A 102 29.46 -16.51 -8.64
CA LYS A 102 30.31 -15.49 -9.25
C LYS A 102 31.73 -15.51 -8.67
N GLU A 103 31.87 -15.67 -7.37
CA GLU A 103 33.17 -15.74 -6.69
C GLU A 103 33.97 -16.97 -7.17
N VAL A 104 33.34 -18.15 -7.18
CA VAL A 104 33.94 -19.39 -7.68
C VAL A 104 34.35 -19.26 -9.15
N LEU A 105 33.49 -18.68 -10.00
CA LEU A 105 33.82 -18.45 -11.41
C LEU A 105 34.98 -17.47 -11.59
N MET A 106 35.02 -16.39 -10.81
CA MET A 106 36.14 -15.44 -10.82
C MET A 106 37.45 -16.12 -10.42
N ASP A 107 37.43 -16.99 -9.42
CA ASP A 107 38.63 -17.72 -8.99
C ASP A 107 39.10 -18.72 -10.05
N ILE A 108 38.18 -19.43 -10.72
CA ILE A 108 38.51 -20.31 -11.84
C ILE A 108 39.09 -19.53 -13.02
N VAL A 109 38.52 -18.36 -13.35
CA VAL A 109 39.03 -17.51 -14.45
C VAL A 109 40.41 -16.95 -14.11
N LYS A 110 40.63 -16.50 -12.87
CA LYS A 110 41.95 -16.05 -12.40
C LYS A 110 42.98 -17.17 -12.39
N ALA A 111 42.60 -18.40 -12.05
CA ALA A 111 43.49 -19.56 -12.05
C ALA A 111 43.85 -20.06 -13.46
N LYS A 112 43.12 -19.63 -14.50
CA LYS A 112 43.37 -19.95 -15.91
C LYS A 112 44.17 -18.88 -16.67
N LEU A 113 44.42 -17.73 -16.05
CA LEU A 113 45.28 -16.64 -16.54
C LEU A 113 46.68 -16.76 -15.94
#